data_AF-A0A7G9W500-F1
#
_entry.id   AF-A0A7G9W500-F1
#
_cell.length_a   1.000
_cell.length_b   1.000
_cell.length_c   1.000
_cell.angle_alpha   90.00
_cell.angle_beta   90.00
_cell.angle_gamma   90.00
#
_symmetry.space_group_name_H-M   'P 1'
#
loop_
_entity.id
_entity.type
_entity.pdbx_description
1 polymer ?
#
loop_
_entity_poly.entity_id
_entity_poly.type
_entity_poly.pdbx_seq_one_letter_code
_entity_poly.pdbx_strand_id
1 'polypeptide(L)'
;MELERTFRNIMLAGIGSAAMAYEKAMETVDEMVKKGELTVHQGKELNQELKTKLMSQGTESSNPNITFDATNLNEILAQGNLATKEDIEDLKTRIESLENK
;
A
#
# COMPACT_ATOMS: atom_id res chain seq x y z
N MET A 1 -16.69 51.95 -44.60
CA MET A 1 -16.40 52.44 -43.23
C MET A 1 -16.97 51.53 -42.14
N GLU A 2 -18.22 51.07 -42.22
CA GLU A 2 -18.83 50.16 -41.22
C GLU A 2 -18.11 48.80 -41.06
N LEU A 3 -17.77 48.14 -42.18
CA LEU A 3 -17.18 46.80 -42.15
C LEU A 3 -15.80 46.74 -41.46
N GLU A 4 -14.99 47.79 -41.63
CA GLU A 4 -13.66 47.90 -41.03
C GLU A 4 -13.74 48.02 -39.49
N ARG A 5 -14.72 48.80 -39.00
CA ARG A 5 -14.95 48.97 -37.56
C ARG A 5 -15.44 47.66 -36.93
N THR A 6 -16.35 46.96 -37.59
CA THR A 6 -16.85 45.66 -37.12
C THR A 6 -15.74 44.62 -37.07
N PHE A 7 -14.88 44.55 -38.09
CA PHE A 7 -13.74 43.63 -38.10
C PHE A 7 -12.74 43.93 -36.98
N ARG A 8 -12.39 45.20 -36.77
CA ARG A 8 -11.53 45.64 -35.66
C ARG A 8 -12.12 45.25 -34.31
N ASN A 9 -13.43 45.43 -34.12
CA ASN A 9 -14.11 45.08 -32.87
C ASN A 9 -14.12 43.56 -32.64
N ILE A 10 -14.34 42.75 -33.67
CA ILE A 10 -14.28 41.29 -33.59
C ILE A 10 -12.86 40.82 -33.24
N MET A 11 -11.82 41.40 -33.85
CA MET A 11 -10.43 41.08 -33.50
C MET A 11 -10.10 41.45 -32.06
N LEU A 12 -10.49 42.65 -31.61
CA LEU A 12 -10.26 43.09 -30.24
C LEU A 12 -11.02 42.22 -29.23
N ALA A 13 -12.26 41.86 -29.53
CA ALA A 13 -13.04 40.94 -28.72
C ALA A 13 -12.40 39.54 -28.70
N GLY A 14 -11.91 39.04 -29.84
CA GLY A 14 -11.22 37.75 -29.94
C GLY A 14 -9.94 37.70 -29.11
N ILE A 15 -9.12 38.75 -29.16
CA ILE A 15 -7.91 38.87 -28.34
C ILE A 15 -8.27 38.96 -26.84
N GLY A 16 -9.27 39.76 -26.49
CA GLY A 16 -9.75 39.89 -25.11
C GLY A 16 -10.27 38.57 -24.54
N SER A 17 -11.08 37.84 -25.32
CA SER A 17 -11.59 36.51 -24.93
C SER A 17 -10.47 35.48 -24.82
N ALA A 18 -9.48 35.49 -25.71
CA ALA A 18 -8.34 34.60 -25.63
C ALA A 18 -7.45 34.88 -24.40
N ALA A 19 -7.24 36.15 -24.07
CA ALA A 19 -6.50 36.55 -22.88
C ALA A 19 -7.21 36.06 -21.60
N MET A 20 -8.53 36.29 -21.48
CA MET A 20 -9.33 35.78 -20.36
C MET A 20 -9.32 34.25 -20.28
N ALA A 21 -9.39 33.56 -21.42
CA ALA A 21 -9.31 32.10 -21.46
C ALA A 21 -7.95 31.59 -20.97
N TYR A 22 -6.86 32.27 -21.34
CA TYR A 22 -5.52 31.96 -20.86
C TYR A 22 -5.39 32.17 -19.34
N GLU A 23 -5.85 33.30 -18.82
CA GLU A 23 -5.86 33.57 -17.37
C GLU A 23 -6.62 32.49 -16.61
N LYS A 24 -7.83 32.12 -17.08
CA LYS A 24 -8.64 31.08 -16.43
C LYS A 24 -8.00 29.69 -16.52
N ALA A 25 -7.35 29.37 -17.63
CA ALA A 25 -6.61 28.12 -17.79
C ALA A 25 -5.43 28.04 -16.81
N MET A 26 -4.66 29.13 -16.65
CA MET A 26 -3.54 29.18 -15.72
C MET A 26 -4.00 29.05 -14.25
N GLU A 27 -5.09 29.72 -13.88
CA GLU A 27 -5.70 29.57 -12.55
C GLU A 27 -6.11 28.11 -12.27
N THR A 28 -6.74 27.46 -13.26
CA THR A 28 -7.16 26.06 -13.15
C THR A 28 -5.97 25.12 -12.97
N VAL A 29 -4.86 25.37 -13.69
CA VAL A 29 -3.62 24.60 -13.53
C VAL A 29 -3.04 24.79 -12.13
N ASP A 30 -3.00 26.02 -11.62
CA ASP A 30 -2.50 26.31 -10.26
C ASP A 30 -3.32 25.58 -9.18
N GLU A 31 -4.65 25.55 -9.31
CA GLU A 31 -5.51 24.76 -8.43
C GLU A 31 -5.19 23.26 -8.48
N MET A 32 -4.93 22.71 -9.67
CA MET A 32 -4.55 21.30 -9.82
C MET A 32 -3.21 21.00 -9.16
N VAL A 33 -2.23 21.92 -9.29
CA VAL A 33 -0.93 21.80 -8.61
C VAL A 33 -1.12 21.80 -7.10
N LYS A 34 -1.86 22.76 -6.55
CA LYS A 34 -2.16 22.81 -5.10
C LYS A 34 -2.87 21.56 -4.60
N LYS A 35 -3.85 21.04 -5.35
CA LYS A 35 -4.53 19.78 -5.02
C LYS A 35 -3.58 18.59 -5.09
N GLY A 36 -2.68 18.57 -6.06
CA GLY A 36 -1.63 17.55 -6.19
C GLY A 36 -0.67 17.55 -5.00
N GLU A 37 -0.18 18.74 -4.60
CA GLU A 37 0.65 18.92 -3.41
C GLU A 37 -0.06 18.44 -2.14
N LEU A 38 -1.33 18.82 -1.96
CA LEU A 38 -2.16 18.36 -0.83
C LEU A 38 -2.33 16.84 -0.84
N THR A 39 -2.60 16.24 -2.00
CA THR A 39 -2.75 14.78 -2.15
C THR A 39 -1.46 14.04 -1.79
N VAL A 40 -0.30 14.58 -2.17
CA VAL A 40 1.00 14.01 -1.80
C VAL A 40 1.23 14.12 -0.29
N HIS A 41 0.85 15.23 0.34
CA HIS A 41 0.95 15.40 1.79
C HIS A 41 0.08 14.39 2.53
N GLN A 42 -1.20 14.30 2.16
CA GLN A 42 -2.15 13.34 2.73
C GLN A 42 -1.68 11.89 2.53
N GLY A 43 -1.10 11.56 1.37
CA GLY A 43 -0.52 10.23 1.12
C GLY A 43 0.67 9.92 2.04
N LYS A 44 1.52 10.91 2.34
CA LYS A 44 2.63 10.76 3.29
C LYS A 44 2.13 10.58 4.72
N GLU A 45 1.17 11.39 5.16
CA GLU A 45 0.54 11.29 6.47
C GLU A 45 -0.16 9.93 6.63
N LEU A 46 -0.92 9.49 5.63
CA LEU A 46 -1.57 8.19 5.63
C LEU A 46 -0.55 7.06 5.75
N ASN A 47 0.58 7.13 5.04
CA ASN A 47 1.63 6.11 5.16
C ASN A 47 2.25 6.09 6.58
N GLN A 48 2.45 7.25 7.18
CA GLN A 48 2.92 7.36 8.57
C GLN A 48 1.90 6.83 9.56
N GLU A 49 0.62 7.17 9.40
CA GLU A 49 -0.48 6.67 10.22
C GLU A 49 -0.67 5.17 10.06
N LEU A 50 -0.58 4.62 8.84
CA LEU A 50 -0.63 3.18 8.59
C LEU A 50 0.52 2.47 9.29
N LYS A 51 1.75 2.95 9.14
CA LYS A 51 2.90 2.41 9.85
C LYS A 51 2.71 2.46 11.37
N THR A 52 2.18 3.57 11.87
CA THR A 52 1.93 3.78 13.30
C THR A 52 0.82 2.86 13.80
N LYS A 53 -0.31 2.75 13.09
CA LYS A 53 -1.43 1.83 13.39
C LYS A 53 -0.98 0.38 13.36
N LEU A 54 -0.18 -0.03 12.38
CA LEU A 54 0.39 -1.38 12.32
C LEU A 54 1.36 -1.65 13.47
N MET A 55 2.18 -0.67 13.87
CA MET A 55 3.05 -0.79 15.04
C MET A 55 2.26 -0.78 16.35
N SER A 56 1.14 -0.05 16.44
CA SER A 56 0.32 0.07 17.65
C SER A 56 -0.74 -1.03 17.78
N GLN A 57 -1.25 -1.58 16.69
CA GLN A 57 -2.18 -2.72 16.65
C GLN A 57 -1.44 -4.06 16.51
N GLY A 58 -0.17 -4.04 16.06
CA GLY A 58 0.68 -5.21 15.91
C GLY A 58 1.29 -5.74 17.20
N THR A 59 1.06 -5.09 18.36
CA THR A 59 1.47 -5.63 19.66
C THR A 59 0.62 -6.80 20.16
N GLU A 60 -0.39 -7.26 19.40
CA GLU A 60 -1.09 -8.52 19.70
C GLU A 60 -1.03 -9.60 18.61
N SER A 61 -0.42 -9.40 17.43
CA SER A 61 -0.47 -10.46 16.39
C SER A 61 0.64 -10.53 15.34
N SER A 62 1.76 -9.82 15.47
CA SER A 62 2.93 -10.17 14.65
C SER A 62 4.21 -9.75 15.33
N ASN A 63 4.74 -10.66 16.14
CA ASN A 63 6.13 -10.64 16.53
C ASN A 63 6.98 -10.83 15.26
N PRO A 64 7.73 -9.82 14.76
CA PRO A 64 8.66 -10.04 13.65
C PRO A 64 9.90 -10.82 14.10
N ASN A 65 10.03 -11.08 15.40
CA ASN A 65 10.85 -12.14 15.95
C ASN A 65 10.01 -13.41 16.02
N ILE A 66 9.92 -14.16 14.91
CA ILE A 66 9.80 -15.61 15.05
C ILE A 66 11.17 -16.06 15.58
N THR A 67 11.33 -15.97 16.90
CA THR A 67 12.40 -16.69 17.58
C THR A 67 12.07 -18.16 17.35
N PHE A 68 12.81 -18.78 16.43
CA PHE A 68 12.77 -20.22 16.18
C PHE A 68 13.33 -20.94 17.41
N ASP A 69 12.51 -21.01 18.46
CA ASP A 69 12.78 -21.79 19.64
C ASP A 69 12.22 -23.21 19.45
N ALA A 70 12.92 -24.21 20.00
CA ALA A 70 12.59 -25.63 19.85
C ALA A 70 11.16 -25.94 20.32
N THR A 71 10.67 -25.18 21.30
CA THR A 71 9.32 -25.31 21.85
C THR A 71 8.24 -24.90 20.86
N ASN A 72 8.41 -23.75 20.18
CA ASN A 72 7.46 -23.27 19.16
C ASN A 72 7.47 -24.16 17.91
N LEU A 73 8.63 -24.72 17.55
CA LEU A 73 8.73 -25.65 16.43
C LEU A 73 7.93 -26.93 16.69
N ASN A 74 8.00 -27.50 17.90
CA ASN A 74 7.22 -28.69 18.24
C ASN A 74 5.71 -28.44 18.21
N GLU A 75 5.26 -27.25 18.62
CA GLU A 75 3.85 -26.89 18.59
C GLU A 75 3.33 -26.73 17.15
N ILE A 76 4.12 -26.11 16.28
CA ILE A 76 3.79 -25.98 14.84
C ILE A 76 3.77 -27.36 14.15
N LEU A 77 4.71 -28.25 14.48
CA LEU A 77 4.73 -29.61 13.94
C LEU A 77 3.49 -30.41 14.41
N ALA A 78 3.09 -30.26 15.68
CA ALA A 78 1.89 -30.87 16.22
C ALA A 78 0.61 -30.33 15.55
N GLN A 79 0.51 -29.01 15.34
CA GLN A 79 -0.61 -28.40 14.62
C GLN A 79 -0.68 -28.85 13.15
N GLY A 80 0.49 -29.06 12.52
CA GLY A 80 0.61 -29.60 11.17
C GLY A 80 0.36 -31.11 11.05
N ASN A 81 0.05 -31.81 12.16
CA ASN A 81 -0.04 -33.27 12.23
C ASN A 81 1.20 -33.98 11.63
N LEU A 82 2.38 -33.38 11.85
CA LEU A 82 3.66 -33.88 11.36
C LEU A 82 4.33 -34.72 12.44
N ALA A 83 4.77 -35.92 12.08
CA ALA A 83 5.49 -36.81 13.00
C ALA A 83 6.89 -36.27 13.32
N THR A 84 7.28 -36.33 14.60
CA THR A 84 8.61 -35.94 15.06
C THR A 84 9.61 -37.08 14.90
N LYS A 85 10.92 -36.77 15.06
CA LYS A 85 11.98 -37.77 14.95
C LYS A 85 11.86 -38.86 16.04
N GLU A 86 11.37 -38.50 17.21
CA GLU A 86 11.15 -39.44 18.33
C GLU A 86 10.03 -40.43 17.98
N ASP A 87 8.92 -39.94 17.42
CA ASP A 87 7.81 -40.80 16.95
C ASP A 87 8.28 -41.84 15.92
N ILE A 88 9.21 -41.45 15.04
CA ILE A 88 9.77 -42.35 14.01
C ILE A 88 10.66 -43.43 14.65
N GLU A 89 11.45 -43.10 15.67
CA GLU A 89 12.33 -44.08 16.34
C GLU A 89 11.53 -45.06 17.21
N ASP A 90 10.48 -44.58 17.87
CA ASP A 90 9.55 -45.42 18.62
C ASP A 90 8.81 -46.39 17.70
N LEU A 91 8.35 -45.92 16.54
CA LEU A 91 7.74 -46.76 15.52
C LEU A 91 8.71 -47.81 15.00
N LYS A 92 9.97 -47.43 14.73
CA LYS A 92 11.01 -48.36 14.27
C LYS A 92 11.29 -49.45 15.29
N THR A 93 11.47 -49.09 16.56
CA THR A 93 11.71 -50.04 17.65
C THR A 93 10.55 -51.01 17.81
N ARG A 94 9.32 -50.49 17.71
CA ARG A 94 8.10 -51.30 17.81
C ARG A 94 7.95 -52.25 16.62
N ILE A 95 8.32 -51.82 15.41
CA ILE A 95 8.37 -52.68 14.22
C ILE A 95 9.43 -53.77 14.40
N GLU A 96 10.66 -53.44 14.81
CA GLU A 96 11.72 -54.42 15.05
C GLU A 96 11.32 -55.45 16.11
N SER A 97 10.60 -55.05 17.16
CA SER A 97 10.09 -55.97 18.18
C SER A 97 8.99 -56.92 17.68
N LEU A 98 8.25 -56.50 16.65
CA LEU A 98 7.20 -57.30 16.01
C LEU A 98 7.74 -58.19 14.89
N GLU A 99 8.81 -57.76 14.20
CA GLU A 99 9.47 -58.53 13.15
C GLU A 99 10.40 -59.62 13.71
N ASN A 100 10.98 -59.42 14.90
CA ASN A 100 11.77 -60.44 15.59
C ASN A 100 10.93 -61.45 16.40
N LYS A 101 9.63 -61.52 16.12
CA LYS A 101 8.67 -62.40 16.77
C LYS A 101 8.01 -63.33 15.75
#